data_AF-A0A4C1XSF8-F1
#
_entry.id   AF-A0A4C1XSF8-F1
#
_cell.length_a   1.000
_cell.length_b   1.000
_cell.length_c   1.000
_cell.angle_alpha   90.00
_cell.angle_beta   90.00
_cell.angle_gamma   90.00
#
_symmetry.space_group_name_H-M   'P 1'
#
loop_
_entity.id
_entity.type
_entity.pdbx_description
1 polymer ?
#
loop_
_entity_poly.entity_id
_entity_poly.type
_entity_poly.pdbx_seq_one_letter_code
_entity_poly.pdbx_strand_id
1 'polypeptide(L)'
;MDEPSIECLLHVDYQIILASSTYEVHEMITKMNDSVNTRGMEVNVSKNKVMVLRGDASIYRGVAVEREGGARRLRIKLGDHLTGFFL
;
A
#
# COMPACT_ATOMS: atom_id res chain seq x y z
N MET A 1 7.97 17.48 -13.90
CA MET A 1 8.26 16.40 -12.96
C MET A 1 6.98 15.61 -12.86
N ASP A 2 7.01 14.36 -13.33
CA ASP A 2 5.84 13.48 -13.25
C ASP A 2 5.46 13.31 -11.77
N GLU A 3 4.21 13.65 -11.45
CA GLU A 3 3.66 13.55 -10.11
C GLU A 3 3.64 12.07 -9.70
N PRO A 4 4.14 11.70 -8.50
CA PRO A 4 4.22 10.29 -8.12
C PRO A 4 2.82 9.70 -7.98
N SER A 5 2.54 8.63 -8.73
CA SER A 5 1.28 7.89 -8.67
C SER A 5 1.25 7.05 -7.41
N ILE A 6 0.91 7.68 -6.29
CA ILE A 6 0.80 7.04 -4.99
C ILE A 6 -0.64 6.62 -4.78
N GLU A 7 -0.86 5.32 -4.60
CA GLU A 7 -2.20 4.76 -4.40
C GLU A 7 -2.31 4.11 -3.02
N CYS A 8 -3.41 4.40 -2.32
CA CYS A 8 -3.66 3.94 -0.95
C CYS A 8 -4.97 3.16 -0.89
N LEU A 9 -4.92 1.94 -0.34
CA LEU A 9 -6.12 1.16 0.01
C LEU A 9 -6.33 1.20 1.52
N LEU A 10 -7.52 1.61 1.96
CA LEU A 10 -7.92 1.68 3.37
C LEU A 10 -8.92 0.56 3.67
N HIS A 11 -8.59 -0.28 4.64
CA HIS A 11 -9.48 -1.20 5.33
C HIS A 11 -9.60 -0.75 6.79
N VAL A 12 -10.68 -1.14 7.49
CA VAL A 12 -11.05 -0.67 8.84
C VAL A 12 -9.86 -0.55 9.81
N ASP A 13 -8.94 -1.51 9.79
CA ASP A 13 -7.75 -1.55 10.66
C ASP A 13 -6.40 -1.45 9.92
N TYR A 14 -6.39 -1.37 8.58
CA TYR A 14 -5.16 -1.45 7.79
C TYR A 14 -5.15 -0.48 6.62
N GLN A 15 -4.07 0.27 6.47
CA GLN A 15 -3.76 1.03 5.27
C GLN A 15 -2.64 0.34 4.50
N ILE A 16 -2.80 0.22 3.18
CA ILE A 16 -1.78 -0.28 2.27
C ILE A 16 -1.40 0.85 1.36
N ILE A 17 -0.10 1.17 1.35
CA ILE A 17 0.48 2.20 0.50
C ILE A 17 1.31 1.48 -0.56
N LEU A 18 1.00 1.75 -1.83
CA LEU A 18 1.80 1.31 -2.96
C LEU A 18 2.57 2.51 -3.51
N ALA A 19 3.86 2.30 -3.73
CA ALA A 19 4.75 3.32 -4.26
C ALA A 19 5.85 2.66 -5.08
N SER A 20 6.35 3.41 -6.06
CA SER A 20 7.36 2.95 -7.00
C SER A 20 8.77 3.05 -6.43
N SER A 21 8.97 3.92 -5.43
CA SER A 21 10.26 4.15 -4.78
C SER A 21 10.18 4.10 -3.27
N THR A 22 11.32 3.82 -2.63
CA THR A 22 11.46 3.87 -1.18
C THR A 22 11.30 5.28 -0.62
N TYR A 23 11.64 6.30 -1.42
CA TYR A 23 11.45 7.70 -1.06
C TYR A 23 9.97 8.04 -0.90
N GLU A 24 9.15 7.68 -1.89
CA GLU A 24 7.70 7.85 -1.86
C GLU A 24 7.06 7.09 -0.69
N VAL A 25 7.49 5.85 -0.42
CA VAL A 25 7.03 5.08 0.76
C VAL A 25 7.32 5.85 2.05
N HIS A 26 8.53 6.40 2.19
CA HIS A 26 8.92 7.12 3.39
C HIS A 26 8.13 8.43 3.56
N GLU A 27 7.95 9.20 2.48
CA GLU A 27 7.13 10.41 2.49
C GLU A 27 5.69 10.11 2.95
N MET A 28 5.11 9.01 2.46
CA MET A 28 3.76 8.60 2.80
C MET A 28 3.62 8.09 4.23
N ILE A 29 4.61 7.37 4.74
CA ILE A 29 4.64 6.96 6.14
C ILE A 29 4.68 8.20 7.05
N THR A 30 5.49 9.21 6.72
CA THR A 30 5.54 10.47 7.48
C THR A 30 4.20 11.19 7.46
N LYS A 31 3.61 11.40 6.27
CA LYS A 31 2.27 12.03 6.14
C LYS A 31 1.18 11.27 6.89
N MET A 32 1.21 9.93 6.83
CA MET A 32 0.28 9.07 7.56
C MET A 32 0.45 9.26 9.08
N ASN A 33 1.69 9.25 9.58
CA ASN A 33 1.99 9.44 11.00
C ASN A 33 1.52 10.81 11.52
N ASP A 34 1.69 11.88 10.74
CA ASP A 34 1.20 13.20 11.12
C ASP A 34 -0.34 13.24 11.20
N SER A 35 -1.01 12.59 10.24
CA SER A 35 -2.47 12.50 10.17
C SER A 35 -3.08 11.70 11.33
N VAL A 36 -2.52 10.51 11.63
CA VAL A 36 -3.01 9.68 12.74
C VAL A 36 -2.79 10.38 14.09
N ASN A 37 -1.64 11.03 14.28
CA ASN A 37 -1.34 11.77 15.50
C ASN A 37 -2.34 12.92 15.71
N THR A 38 -2.67 13.65 14.64
CA THR A 38 -3.68 14.73 14.68
C THR A 38 -5.07 14.22 15.06
N ARG A 39 -5.39 12.96 14.72
CA ARG A 39 -6.66 12.30 15.06
C ARG A 39 -6.65 11.57 16.41
N GLY A 40 -5.53 11.61 17.16
CA GLY A 40 -5.37 10.84 18.39
C GLY A 40 -5.35 9.32 18.18
N MET A 41 -5.03 8.88 16.95
CA MET A 41 -4.87 7.48 16.59
C MET A 41 -3.39 7.10 16.67
N GLU A 42 -3.09 5.89 17.13
CA GLU A 42 -1.72 5.38 17.22
C GLU A 42 -1.46 4.33 16.14
N VAL A 43 -0.35 4.48 15.41
CA VAL A 43 0.13 3.46 14.47
C VAL A 43 1.08 2.53 15.22
N ASN A 44 0.75 1.25 15.24
CA ASN A 44 1.63 0.24 15.79
C ASN A 44 2.81 -0.02 14.83
N VAL A 45 3.95 0.61 15.11
CA VAL A 45 5.17 0.52 14.29
C VAL A 45 5.67 -0.91 14.15
N SER A 46 5.50 -1.76 15.17
CA SER A 46 5.89 -3.18 15.10
C SER A 46 5.07 -4.00 14.10
N LYS A 47 3.87 -3.53 13.77
CA LYS A 47 2.97 -4.14 12.76
C LYS A 47 3.13 -3.50 11.38
N ASN A 48 3.86 -2.39 11.26
CA ASN A 48 4.14 -1.79 9.96
C ASN A 48 5.17 -2.66 9.23
N LYS A 49 4.82 -3.12 8.03
CA LYS A 49 5.68 -4.00 7.23
C LYS A 49 5.82 -3.44 5.83
N VAL A 50 7.05 -3.07 5.47
CA VAL A 50 7.40 -2.71 4.09
C VAL A 50 7.77 -4.00 3.35
N MET A 51 7.15 -4.21 2.19
CA MET A 51 7.42 -5.36 1.33
C MET A 51 7.76 -4.87 -0.08
N VAL A 52 8.78 -5.48 -0.70
CA VAL A 52 9.16 -5.20 -2.08
C VAL A 52 8.57 -6.27 -2.98
N LEU A 53 7.76 -5.85 -3.96
CA LEU A 53 7.19 -6.74 -4.96
C LEU A 53 8.23 -7.06 -6.04
N ARG A 54 8.96 -8.17 -5.89
CA ARG A 54 9.99 -8.61 -6.84
C ARG A 54 9.44 -9.44 -8.02
N GLY A 55 8.33 -10.15 -7.82
CA GLY A 55 7.71 -11.02 -8.81
C GLY A 55 6.28 -10.59 -9.16
N ASP A 56 5.48 -11.56 -9.59
CA ASP A 56 4.10 -11.31 -10.08
C ASP A 56 3.07 -11.25 -8.96
N ALA A 57 3.42 -11.62 -7.73
CA ALA A 57 2.50 -11.56 -6.61
C ALA A 57 3.20 -11.42 -5.25
N SER A 58 2.51 -10.82 -4.28
CA SER A 58 2.86 -10.82 -2.87
C SER A 58 1.61 -10.85 -2.01
N ILE A 59 1.68 -11.42 -0.80
CA ILE A 59 0.53 -11.50 0.11
C ILE A 59 0.93 -10.97 1.49
N TYR A 60 0.11 -10.09 2.08
CA TYR A 60 0.26 -9.60 3.44
C TYR A 60 -1.09 -9.55 4.16
N ARG A 61 -1.20 -10.20 5.33
CA ARG A 61 -2.43 -10.22 6.16
C ARG A 61 -3.72 -10.53 5.37
N GLY A 62 -3.67 -11.46 4.42
CA GLY A 62 -4.82 -11.83 3.58
C GLY A 62 -5.08 -10.91 2.39
N VAL A 63 -4.21 -9.91 2.18
CA VAL A 63 -4.23 -9.03 1.02
C VAL A 63 -3.21 -9.51 0.00
N ALA A 64 -3.67 -9.93 -1.18
CA ALA A 64 -2.81 -10.30 -2.30
C ALA A 64 -2.64 -9.10 -3.25
N VAL A 65 -1.40 -8.81 -3.63
CA VAL A 65 -1.02 -7.80 -4.62
C VAL A 65 -0.36 -8.52 -5.78
N GLU A 66 -0.97 -8.52 -6.95
CA GLU A 66 -0.53 -9.23 -8.16
C GLU A 66 -0.19 -8.24 -9.28
N ARG A 67 0.86 -8.50 -10.07
CA ARG A 67 1.12 -7.80 -11.33
C ARG A 67 0.23 -8.37 -12.42
N GLU A 68 -0.42 -7.50 -13.16
CA GLU A 68 -1.17 -7.89 -14.36
C GLU A 68 -0.22 -7.86 -15.58
N GLY A 69 -0.24 -8.92 -16.39
CA GLY A 69 0.64 -9.05 -17.54
C GLY A 69 0.44 -7.93 -18.57
N GLY A 70 1.49 -7.14 -18.82
CA GLY A 70 1.53 -6.15 -19.91
C GLY A 70 1.56 -4.67 -19.48
N ALA A 71 1.37 -4.34 -18.20
CA ALA A 71 1.42 -2.96 -17.70
C ALA A 71 2.03 -2.87 -16.28
N ARG A 72 2.33 -1.66 -15.78
CA ARG A 72 2.66 -1.40 -14.35
C ARG A 72 1.46 -1.58 -13.41
N ARG A 73 0.45 -2.33 -13.87
CA ARG A 73 -0.84 -2.42 -13.23
C ARG A 73 -0.83 -3.49 -12.14
N LEU A 74 -1.22 -3.10 -10.94
CA LEU A 74 -1.30 -3.99 -9.78
C LEU A 74 -2.78 -4.33 -9.51
N ARG A 75 -3.03 -5.56 -9.09
CA ARG A 75 -4.34 -6.05 -8.67
C ARG A 75 -4.29 -6.36 -7.19
N ILE A 76 -5.17 -5.75 -6.40
CA ILE A 76 -5.28 -6.03 -4.96
C ILE A 76 -6.54 -6.86 -4.70
N LYS A 77 -6.38 -7.97 -3.98
CA LYS A 77 -7.47 -8.84 -3.51
C LYS A 77 -7.43 -8.92 -1.99
N LEU A 78 -8.59 -8.87 -1.35
CA LEU A 78 -8.75 -9.10 0.08
C LEU A 78 -9.69 -10.30 0.25
N GLY A 79 -9.15 -11.45 0.63
CA GLY A 79 -9.89 -12.71 0.60
C GLY A 79 -10.39 -13.05 -0.82
N ASP A 80 -11.63 -13.55 -0.94
CA ASP A 80 -12.26 -13.87 -2.22
C ASP A 80 -12.87 -12.64 -2.93
N HIS A 81 -12.85 -11.47 -2.28
CA HIS A 81 -13.44 -10.25 -2.80
C HIS A 81 -12.41 -9.40 -3.54
N LEU A 82 -12.65 -9.14 -4.82
CA LEU A 82 -11.85 -8.20 -5.61
C LEU A 82 -12.01 -6.79 -5.05
N THR A 83 -10.90 -6.14 -4.74
CA THR A 83 -10.91 -4.85 -4.03
C THR A 83 -10.41 -3.69 -4.90
N GLY A 84 -9.78 -3.95 -6.06
CA GLY A 84 -9.49 -2.91 -7.07
C GLY A 84 -8.36 -3.24 -8.05
N PHE A 85 -8.15 -2.33 -9.01
CA PHE A 85 -7.02 -2.28 -9.94
C PHE A 85 -6.30 -0.93 -9.78
N PHE A 86 -4.98 -0.94 -9.99
CA PHE A 86 -4.03 0.15 -9.68
C PHE A 86 -3.10 0.34 -10.88
N LEU A 87 -2.93 1.56 -11.41
CA LEU A 87 -2.31 1.84 -12.73
C LEU A 87 -0.85 2.31 -12.66
#